data_AF-A0A1J3E5S5-F1
#
_entry.id   AF-A0A1J3E5S5-F1
#
_cell.length_a   1.000
_cell.length_b   1.000
_cell.length_c   1.000
_cell.angle_alpha   90.00
_cell.angle_beta   90.00
_cell.angle_gamma   90.00
#
_symmetry.space_group_name_H-M   'P 1'
#
loop_
_entity.id
_entity.type
_entity.pdbx_description
1 polymer ?
#
loop_
_entity_poly.entity_id
_entity_poly.type
_entity_poly.pdbx_seq_one_letter_code
_entity_poly.pdbx_strand_id
1 'polypeptide(L)'
;EKEQEAIFRVVAAILHIGNIEFTKGKEVDSSVPKDDNSKFHLKTAAELLMCDLKALEDALCKRVMITPEEVIKRSLDPQSAVTS
;
A
#
# COMPACT_ATOMS: atom_id res chain seq x y z
N GLU A 1 -25.64 -13.97 1.34
CA GLU A 1 -25.47 -12.59 1.86
C GLU A 1 -24.03 -12.31 2.30
N LYS A 2 -23.48 -12.98 3.31
CA LYS A 2 -22.09 -12.72 3.80
C LYS A 2 -20.99 -12.85 2.73
N GLU A 3 -21.10 -13.81 1.81
CA GLU A 3 -20.13 -13.98 0.72
C GLU A 3 -20.16 -12.82 -0.29
N GLN A 4 -21.35 -12.33 -0.64
CA GLN A 4 -21.49 -11.17 -1.53
C GLN A 4 -20.94 -9.91 -0.88
N GLU A 5 -21.21 -9.71 0.41
CA GLU A 5 -20.63 -8.60 1.17
C GLU A 5 -19.09 -8.67 1.21
N ALA A 6 -18.52 -9.86 1.39
CA ALA A 6 -17.08 -10.05 1.31
C ALA A 6 -16.51 -9.72 -0.08
N ILE A 7 -17.19 -10.13 -1.15
CA ILE A 7 -16.81 -9.80 -2.53
C ILE A 7 -16.82 -8.29 -2.74
N PHE A 8 -17.91 -7.60 -2.37
CA PHE A 8 -18.01 -6.15 -2.51
C PHE A 8 -16.96 -5.42 -1.68
N ARG A 9 -16.66 -5.90 -0.48
CA ARG A 9 -15.61 -5.34 0.38
C ARG A 9 -14.23 -5.43 -0.28
N VAL A 10 -13.89 -6.58 -0.86
CA VAL A 10 -12.61 -6.77 -1.57
C VAL A 10 -12.54 -5.88 -2.82
N VAL A 11 -13.61 -5.81 -3.61
CA VAL A 11 -13.66 -4.94 -4.80
C VAL A 11 -13.49 -3.47 -4.40
N ALA A 12 -14.18 -3.02 -3.36
CA ALA A 12 -14.02 -1.66 -2.84
C ALA A 12 -12.58 -1.39 -2.39
N ALA A 13 -11.94 -2.33 -1.69
CA ALA A 13 -10.54 -2.18 -1.27
C ALA A 13 -9.60 -1.99 -2.47
N ILE A 14 -9.77 -2.80 -3.54
CA ILE A 14 -8.99 -2.67 -4.77
C ILE A 14 -9.19 -1.30 -5.42
N LEU A 15 -10.43 -0.81 -5.49
CA LEU A 15 -10.73 0.52 -6.04
C LEU A 15 -10.08 1.64 -5.22
N HIS A 16 -10.06 1.53 -3.89
CA HIS A 16 -9.35 2.50 -3.05
C HIS A 16 -7.83 2.43 -3.30
N ILE A 17 -7.23 1.25 -3.40
CA ILE A 17 -5.79 1.09 -3.70
C ILE A 17 -5.43 1.78 -5.03
N GLY A 18 -6.25 1.62 -6.06
CA GLY A 18 -6.02 2.25 -7.37
C GLY A 18 -6.02 3.79 -7.38
N ASN A 19 -6.53 4.43 -6.32
CA ASN A 19 -6.56 5.89 -6.17
C ASN A 19 -5.43 6.43 -5.29
N ILE A 20 -4.51 5.58 -4.81
CA ILE A 20 -3.37 6.02 -4.01
C ILE A 20 -2.30 6.57 -4.95
N GLU A 21 -2.07 7.88 -4.90
CA GLU A 21 -0.93 8.49 -5.57
C GLU A 21 0.28 8.52 -4.62
N PHE A 22 1.47 8.32 -5.18
CA PHE A 22 2.73 8.37 -4.44
C PHE A 22 3.55 9.59 -4.86
N THR A 23 4.24 10.18 -3.88
CA THR A 23 5.26 11.21 -4.10
C THR A 23 6.57 10.81 -3.46
N LYS A 24 7.64 11.54 -3.78
CA LYS A 24 8.96 11.29 -3.23
C LYS A 24 8.96 11.50 -1.71
N GLY A 25 9.48 10.52 -0.99
CA GLY A 25 9.70 10.59 0.45
C GLY A 25 10.97 11.38 0.81
N LYS A 26 11.48 11.13 2.03
CA LYS A 26 12.69 11.82 2.53
C LYS A 26 13.96 11.35 1.83
N GLU A 27 14.06 10.05 1.58
CA GLU A 27 15.20 9.45 0.88
C GLU A 27 14.99 9.48 -0.62
N VAL A 28 16.09 9.48 -1.37
CA VAL A 28 16.09 9.65 -2.83
C VAL A 28 15.22 8.63 -3.57
N ASP A 29 15.16 7.41 -3.04
CA ASP A 29 14.50 6.22 -3.56
C ASP A 29 13.27 5.83 -2.73
N SER A 30 12.77 6.74 -1.90
CA SER A 30 11.59 6.49 -1.07
C SER A 30 10.33 7.13 -1.67
N SER A 31 9.20 6.49 -1.37
CA SER A 31 7.87 6.96 -1.71
C SER A 31 6.99 7.03 -0.47
N VAL A 32 6.05 7.97 -0.50
CA VAL A 32 5.01 8.14 0.51
C VAL A 32 3.69 8.50 -0.21
N PRO A 33 2.52 8.23 0.40
CA PRO A 33 1.25 8.75 -0.11
C PRO A 33 1.31 10.26 -0.32
N LYS A 34 0.89 10.73 -1.51
CA LYS A 34 1.10 12.10 -2.01
C LYS A 34 0.44 13.17 -1.16
N ASP A 35 -0.82 12.97 -0.82
CA ASP A 35 -1.67 13.95 -0.14
C ASP A 35 -2.68 13.26 0.80
N ASP A 36 -3.52 14.06 1.44
CA ASP A 36 -4.53 13.54 2.38
C ASP A 36 -5.60 12.70 1.68
N ASN A 37 -5.84 12.91 0.38
CA ASN A 37 -6.71 12.06 -0.41
C ASN A 37 -6.11 10.65 -0.58
N SER A 38 -4.83 10.56 -0.92
CA SER A 38 -4.10 9.30 -1.02
C SER A 38 -4.04 8.56 0.31
N LYS A 39 -3.83 9.28 1.42
CA LYS A 39 -3.87 8.71 2.78
C LYS A 39 -5.27 8.21 3.17
N PHE A 40 -6.32 8.93 2.76
CA PHE A 40 -7.70 8.49 2.96
C PHE A 40 -7.95 7.17 2.25
N HIS A 41 -7.60 7.07 0.97
CA HIS A 41 -7.75 5.83 0.21
C HIS A 41 -6.97 4.66 0.82
N LEU A 42 -5.71 4.88 1.22
CA LEU A 42 -4.90 3.89 1.91
C LEU A 42 -5.55 3.41 3.22
N LYS A 43 -6.05 4.34 4.05
CA LYS A 43 -6.74 4.02 5.30
C LYS A 43 -8.00 3.19 5.06
N THR A 44 -8.85 3.61 4.12
CA THR A 44 -10.08 2.87 3.79
C THR A 44 -9.77 1.49 3.23
N ALA A 45 -8.75 1.35 2.38
CA ALA A 45 -8.32 0.05 1.89
C ALA A 45 -7.88 -0.89 3.02
N ALA A 46 -7.08 -0.38 3.98
CA ALA A 46 -6.65 -1.16 5.14
C ALA A 46 -7.83 -1.62 6.02
N GLU A 47 -8.81 -0.75 6.26
CA GLU A 47 -10.03 -1.08 7.00
C GLU A 47 -10.87 -2.16 6.29
N LEU A 48 -11.06 -2.03 4.97
CA LEU A 48 -11.83 -2.99 4.16
C LEU A 48 -11.13 -4.37 4.08
N LEU A 49 -9.80 -4.37 4.00
CA LEU A 49 -8.99 -5.60 4.04
C LEU A 49 -8.81 -6.16 5.45
N MET A 50 -9.21 -5.39 6.48
CA MET A 50 -9.01 -5.71 7.89
C MET A 50 -7.53 -5.97 8.23
N CYS A 51 -6.63 -5.15 7.69
CA CYS A 51 -5.20 -5.24 7.92
C CYS A 51 -4.65 -4.00 8.60
N ASP A 52 -3.43 -4.11 9.12
CA ASP A 52 -2.74 -2.96 9.69
C ASP A 52 -2.42 -1.91 8.61
N LEU A 53 -2.73 -0.65 8.89
CA LEU A 53 -2.52 0.45 7.97
C LEU A 53 -1.05 0.62 7.62
N LYS A 54 -0.16 0.53 8.62
CA LYS A 54 1.25 0.74 8.40
C LYS A 54 1.89 -0.43 7.64
N ALA A 55 1.43 -1.65 7.89
CA ALA A 55 1.83 -2.82 7.14
C ALA A 55 1.42 -2.73 5.67
N LEU A 56 0.22 -2.23 5.35
CA LEU A 56 -0.22 -2.01 3.97
C LEU A 56 0.62 -0.92 3.29
N GLU A 57 0.86 0.21 3.96
CA GLU A 57 1.74 1.26 3.45
C GLU A 57 3.15 0.73 3.16
N ASP A 58 3.71 -0.02 4.11
CA ASP A 58 5.04 -0.62 3.95
C ASP A 58 5.08 -1.65 2.81
N ALA A 59 3.99 -2.41 2.59
CA ALA A 59 3.90 -3.35 1.48
C ALA A 59 3.87 -2.65 0.11
N LEU A 60 3.28 -1.46 0.03
CA LEU A 60 3.21 -0.66 -1.21
C LEU A 60 4.49 0.16 -1.45
N CYS A 61 5.14 0.64 -0.39
CA CYS A 61 6.28 1.55 -0.49
C CYS A 61 7.65 0.87 -0.33
N LYS A 62 7.70 -0.43 0.02
CA LYS A 62 8.96 -1.15 0.26
C LYS A 62 8.94 -2.53 -0.37
N ARG A 63 10.08 -2.91 -0.94
CA ARG A 63 10.34 -4.28 -1.39
C ARG A 63 11.03 -5.08 -0.29
N VAL A 64 10.44 -6.21 0.05
CA VAL A 64 11.06 -7.21 0.94
C VAL A 64 11.84 -8.20 0.09
N MET A 65 13.13 -8.34 0.35
CA MET A 65 14.01 -9.36 -0.24
C MET A 65 14.48 -10.30 0.87
N ILE A 66 14.32 -11.60 0.64
CA ILE A 66 14.71 -12.63 1.58
C ILE A 66 16.00 -13.27 1.06
N THR A 67 17.08 -13.23 1.84
CA THR A 67 18.31 -13.99 1.62
C THR A 67 18.48 -15.03 2.74
N PRO A 68 19.37 -16.03 2.60
CA PRO A 68 19.64 -16.98 3.68
C PRO A 68 20.13 -16.34 4.99
N GLU A 69 20.82 -15.20 4.89
CA GLU A 69 21.43 -14.49 6.00
C GLU A 69 20.47 -13.50 6.67
N GLU A 70 19.64 -12.80 5.88
CA GLU A 70 18.79 -11.73 6.41
C GLU A 70 17.55 -11.40 5.54
N VAL A 71 16.65 -10.61 6.13
CA VAL A 71 15.52 -9.99 5.42
C VAL A 71 15.83 -8.52 5.19
N ILE A 72 16.01 -8.14 3.93
CA ILE A 72 16.35 -6.78 3.53
C ILE A 72 15.07 -6.07 3.10
N LYS A 73 14.77 -4.91 3.72
CA LYS A 73 13.68 -4.03 3.29
C LYS A 73 14.27 -2.82 2.57
N ARG A 74 13.93 -2.63 1.29
CA ARG A 74 14.33 -1.46 0.51
C ARG A 74 13.14 -0.60 0.17
N SER A 75 13.29 0.71 0.29
CA SER A 75 12.29 1.67 -0.16
C SER A 75 12.12 1.60 -1.68
N LEU A 76 10.92 1.91 -2.14
CA LEU A 76 10.59 2.03 -3.55
C LEU A 76 10.39 3.50 -3.90
N ASP A 77 10.90 3.91 -5.06
CA ASP A 77 10.60 5.22 -5.62
C ASP A 77 9.10 5.28 -6.03
N PRO A 78 8.54 6.49 -6.24
CA PRO A 78 7.11 6.63 -6.53
C PRO A 78 6.63 5.83 -7.74
N GLN A 79 7.44 5.69 -8.79
CA GLN A 79 7.05 4.95 -9.99
C GLN A 79 7.02 3.46 -9.73
N SER A 80 7.98 2.95 -8.95
CA SER A 80 8.01 1.55 -8.51
C SER A 80 6.87 1.21 -7.54
N ALA A 81 6.50 2.14 -6.67
CA ALA A 81 5.40 1.97 -5.70
C ALA A 81 4.03 1.81 -6.39
N VAL A 82 3.79 2.52 -7.50
CA VAL A 82 2.57 2.39 -8.31
C VAL A 82 2.41 0.98 -8.90
N THR A 83 3.50 0.27 -9.13
CA THR A 83 3.51 -1.07 -9.76
C THR A 83 3.73 -2.23 -8.77
N SER A 84 3.70 -1.95 -7.46
CA SER A 84 4.01 -2.94 -6.41
C SER A 84 2.93 -3.99 -6.20
#